data_AF-A0A370HG53-F1
#
_entry.id   AF-A0A370HG53-F1
#
_cell.length_a   1.000
_cell.length_b   1.000
_cell.length_c   1.000
_cell.angle_alpha   90.00
_cell.angle_beta   90.00
_cell.angle_gamma   90.00
#
_symmetry.space_group_name_H-M   'P 1'
#
loop_
_entity.id
_entity.type
_entity.pdbx_description
1 polymer ?
#
loop_
_entity_poly.entity_id
_entity_poly.type
_entity_poly.pdbx_seq_one_letter_code
_entity_poly.pdbx_strand_id
1 'polypeptide(L)'
;MQRGEAPTYQQRSGRALEERTQAMIVAAAEQVMTARIAEPGPDGSIAHLTTADVCAAARGYVRRDGTEGPIPKATMWKHFKTIGALAAAVVETMTAGNRPVPDEIIELAATGTRPGARRETDDAARWEARFSSRHYSVTQLEEQFDAAATRDDRPDMLYWAAELAARHLRSHRRGDRAHVRSARDWARRGLRLVDIASRLDCMIGIRCAQAAAAAETVLSRRPDYEPTGLSRIRSIKETEMSFAAALGWDLHRELARFHADHARGLVEADPEREMQAMLTVATTLPALCGPDSAPTREPRDGVRAEELADIIAGLCRIRLAYADHPDHRDLFADLFGDRVPELTRALLACFPATNDERRRHEGNVRALLRLDDLARHLDRIDPAAEPETFVSYIADYEQASGDLLRTTEFGSVRDILVARYLTAKARTLALHEEWRTSPSPAQAGGSLVRPNPAVLTQAAIQFYDHAAKVTSRRGSAGVLRDRAARARAELEQSKPLGDNGSPDDAEVADGAFETILEAINDLVLITISRRNRFSDTEIRRLLDMIDPMYYYITSGRN
;
A
#
# COMPACT_ATOMS: atom_id res chain seq x y z
N MET A 1 2.82 21.29 49.36
CA MET A 1 2.81 22.52 48.55
C MET A 1 3.95 22.46 47.54
N GLN A 2 3.70 21.92 46.35
CA GLN A 2 4.64 22.04 45.21
C GLN A 2 4.32 23.35 44.49
N ARG A 3 5.29 24.27 44.44
CA ARG A 3 5.22 25.48 43.62
C ARG A 3 5.40 25.06 42.16
N GLY A 4 4.37 25.26 41.34
CA GLY A 4 4.45 25.06 39.90
C GLY A 4 5.47 26.00 39.27
N GLU A 5 6.25 25.47 38.33
CA GLU A 5 7.22 26.22 37.54
C GLU A 5 6.53 27.35 36.77
N ALA A 6 7.14 28.54 36.79
CA ALA A 6 6.59 29.72 36.14
C ALA A 6 6.66 29.55 34.61
N PRO A 7 5.60 29.92 33.86
CA PRO A 7 5.54 29.74 32.41
C PRO A 7 6.66 30.52 31.71
N THR A 8 7.28 29.89 30.71
CA THR A 8 8.41 30.43 29.96
C THR A 8 8.00 31.62 29.09
N TYR A 9 8.96 32.47 28.72
CA TYR A 9 8.72 33.67 27.88
C TYR A 9 8.01 33.34 26.56
N GLN A 10 8.31 32.19 25.95
CA GLN A 10 7.67 31.71 24.72
C GLN A 10 6.20 31.28 24.93
N GLN A 11 5.86 30.73 26.10
CA GLN A 11 4.47 30.41 26.45
C GLN A 11 3.67 31.69 26.74
N ARG A 12 4.30 32.70 27.35
CA ARG A 12 3.65 34.00 27.61
C ARG A 12 3.43 34.80 26.32
N SER A 13 4.40 34.82 25.41
CA SER A 13 4.26 35.51 24.12
C SER A 13 3.28 34.82 23.18
N GLY A 14 3.23 33.49 23.17
CA GLY A 14 2.25 32.71 22.41
C GLY A 14 0.82 32.94 22.91
N ARG A 15 0.61 32.91 24.23
CA ARG A 15 -0.71 33.17 24.84
C ARG A 15 -1.19 34.61 24.60
N ALA A 16 -0.30 35.60 24.73
CA ALA A 16 -0.65 36.99 24.45
C ALA A 16 -1.03 37.23 22.98
N LEU A 17 -0.41 36.51 22.05
CA LEU A 17 -0.76 36.58 20.62
C LEU A 17 -2.13 35.93 20.33
N GLU A 18 -2.43 34.80 20.98
CA GLU A 18 -3.72 34.11 20.85
C GLU A 18 -4.86 34.94 21.45
N GLU A 19 -4.66 35.52 22.63
CA GLU A 19 -5.64 36.41 23.27
C GLU A 19 -5.88 37.68 22.42
N ARG A 20 -4.82 38.26 21.84
CA ARG A 20 -4.95 39.39 20.90
C ARG A 20 -5.71 39.02 19.63
N THR A 21 -5.46 37.82 19.10
CA THR A 21 -6.14 37.32 17.89
C THR A 21 -7.62 37.07 18.17
N GLN A 22 -7.94 36.47 19.32
CA GLN A 22 -9.33 36.26 19.75
C GLN A 22 -10.08 37.57 19.94
N ALA A 23 -9.48 38.55 20.64
CA ALA A 23 -10.08 39.86 20.85
C ALA A 23 -10.34 40.61 19.53
N MET A 24 -9.43 40.51 18.57
CA MET A 24 -9.59 41.08 17.23
C MET A 24 -10.77 40.46 16.47
N ILE A 25 -10.93 39.13 16.53
CA ILE A 25 -12.07 38.44 15.90
C ILE A 25 -13.39 38.90 16.52
N VAL A 26 -13.46 38.99 17.86
CA VAL A 26 -14.66 39.41 18.58
C VAL A 26 -15.01 40.87 18.26
N ALA A 27 -14.03 41.77 18.22
CA ALA A 27 -14.26 43.18 17.86
C ALA A 27 -14.76 43.34 16.41
N ALA A 28 -14.20 42.58 15.46
CA ALA A 28 -14.66 42.58 14.08
C ALA A 28 -16.09 42.02 13.94
N ALA A 29 -16.42 40.98 14.70
CA ALA A 29 -17.75 40.40 14.73
C ALA A 29 -18.78 41.39 15.31
N GLU A 30 -18.45 42.07 16.41
CA GLU A 30 -19.27 43.12 17.01
C GLU A 30 -19.58 44.22 16.00
N GLN A 31 -18.56 44.69 15.26
CA GLN A 31 -18.72 45.72 14.23
C GLN A 31 -19.67 45.28 13.11
N VAL A 32 -19.47 44.07 12.57
CA VAL A 32 -20.29 43.57 11.45
C VAL A 32 -21.74 43.31 11.89
N MET A 33 -21.93 42.73 13.09
CA MET A 33 -23.26 42.48 13.64
C MET A 33 -24.02 43.78 13.89
N THR A 34 -23.37 44.77 14.51
CA THR A 34 -23.99 46.08 14.79
C THR A 34 -24.30 46.85 13.51
N ALA A 35 -23.41 46.81 12.51
CA ALA A 35 -23.62 47.48 11.23
C ALA A 35 -24.82 46.89 10.45
N ARG A 36 -24.97 45.55 10.45
CA ARG A 36 -26.12 44.89 9.80
C ARG A 36 -27.45 45.17 10.49
N ILE A 37 -27.44 45.40 11.80
CA ILE A 37 -28.63 45.80 12.55
C ILE A 37 -29.01 47.27 12.24
N ALA A 38 -28.03 48.15 12.07
CA ALA A 38 -28.27 49.57 11.80
C ALA A 38 -28.71 49.89 10.35
N GLU A 39 -28.23 49.13 9.36
CA GLU A 39 -28.54 49.33 7.94
C GLU A 39 -29.02 48.02 7.28
N PRO A 40 -30.30 47.63 7.48
CA PRO A 40 -30.83 46.39 6.91
C PRO A 40 -31.00 46.50 5.39
N GLY A 41 -30.01 46.03 4.64
CA GLY A 41 -30.10 45.82 3.19
C GLY A 41 -30.98 44.63 2.79
N PRO A 42 -31.21 44.38 1.49
CA PRO A 42 -32.06 43.28 1.01
C PRO A 42 -31.55 41.88 1.38
N ASP A 43 -30.25 41.72 1.68
CA ASP A 43 -29.61 40.50 2.22
C ASP A 43 -29.18 40.66 3.70
N GLY A 44 -29.65 41.72 4.38
CA GLY A 44 -29.00 42.33 5.54
C GLY A 44 -29.34 41.79 6.93
N SER A 45 -29.95 40.60 7.06
CA SER A 45 -30.22 40.05 8.40
C SER A 45 -28.95 39.46 9.03
N ILE A 46 -28.77 39.70 10.34
CA ILE A 46 -27.72 39.05 11.14
C ILE A 46 -27.86 37.52 11.13
N ALA A 47 -29.05 36.98 10.87
CA ALA A 47 -29.30 35.54 10.72
C ALA A 47 -28.58 34.91 9.52
N HIS A 48 -28.19 35.70 8.51
CA HIS A 48 -27.42 35.26 7.34
C HIS A 48 -25.93 35.61 7.44
N LEU A 49 -25.45 35.98 8.63
CA LEU A 49 -24.03 36.26 8.85
C LEU A 49 -23.19 34.99 8.65
N THR A 50 -22.19 35.07 7.77
CA THR A 50 -21.26 33.98 7.53
C THR A 50 -19.91 34.24 8.20
N THR A 51 -19.14 33.17 8.40
CA THR A 51 -17.76 33.29 8.89
C THR A 51 -16.86 34.04 7.90
N ALA A 52 -17.19 34.05 6.61
CA ALA A 52 -16.46 34.81 5.60
C ALA A 52 -16.60 36.33 5.80
N ASP A 53 -17.79 36.78 6.21
CA ASP A 53 -18.08 38.20 6.44
C ASP A 53 -17.25 38.76 7.59
N VAL A 54 -17.15 38.01 8.69
CA VAL A 54 -16.32 38.38 9.85
C VAL A 54 -14.83 38.31 9.50
N CYS A 55 -14.40 37.29 8.77
CA CYS A 55 -13.00 37.18 8.34
C CYS A 55 -12.56 38.36 7.48
N ALA A 56 -13.44 38.88 6.62
CA ALA A 56 -13.17 40.04 5.77
C ALA A 56 -13.07 41.35 6.57
N ALA A 57 -13.82 41.47 7.67
CA ALA A 57 -13.80 42.62 8.56
C ALA A 57 -12.63 42.61 9.56
N ALA A 58 -12.15 41.42 9.97
CA ALA A 58 -11.01 41.25 10.88
C ALA A 58 -9.66 41.49 10.18
N ARG A 59 -9.36 42.78 9.91
CA ARG A 59 -8.10 43.25 9.29
C ARG A 59 -7.00 43.47 10.33
N GLY A 60 -5.74 43.43 9.89
CA GLY A 60 -4.55 43.62 10.75
C GLY A 60 -3.97 42.33 11.33
N TYR A 61 -4.34 41.16 10.78
CA TYR A 61 -3.72 39.89 11.14
C TYR A 61 -2.34 39.77 10.47
N VAL A 62 -1.28 39.72 11.30
CA VAL A 62 0.11 39.53 10.83
C VAL A 62 0.34 38.05 10.52
N ARG A 63 0.61 37.74 9.25
CA ARG A 63 0.93 36.39 8.78
C ARG A 63 2.38 36.02 9.09
N ARG A 64 2.70 34.73 8.94
CA ARG A 64 4.04 34.17 9.21
C ARG A 64 5.14 34.77 8.32
N ASP A 65 4.77 35.31 7.17
CA ASP A 65 5.64 36.02 6.23
C ASP A 65 5.77 37.53 6.52
N GLY A 66 5.16 38.03 7.61
CA GLY A 66 5.21 39.44 8.02
C GLY A 66 4.17 40.34 7.32
N THR A 67 3.34 39.80 6.43
CA THR A 67 2.29 40.57 5.74
C THR A 67 1.03 40.72 6.58
N GLU A 68 0.38 41.88 6.53
CA GLU A 68 -0.91 42.10 7.18
C GLU A 68 -2.08 41.84 6.22
N GLY A 69 -3.12 41.17 6.69
CA GLY A 69 -4.30 40.87 5.88
C GLY A 69 -5.53 40.47 6.69
N PRO A 70 -6.63 40.08 6.03
CA PRO A 70 -7.79 39.52 6.70
C PRO A 70 -7.41 38.19 7.36
N ILE A 71 -8.06 37.89 8.49
CA ILE A 71 -7.81 36.65 9.21
C ILE A 71 -8.22 35.43 8.38
N PRO A 72 -7.38 34.38 8.25
CA PRO A 72 -7.75 33.16 7.56
C PRO A 72 -8.94 32.45 8.23
N LYS A 73 -9.82 31.85 7.43
CA LYS A 73 -10.96 31.04 7.94
C LYS A 73 -10.52 29.95 8.92
N ALA A 74 -9.38 29.31 8.65
CA ALA A 74 -8.80 28.30 9.53
C ALA A 74 -8.42 28.85 10.92
N THR A 75 -7.92 30.10 10.98
CA THR A 75 -7.60 30.77 12.23
C THR A 75 -8.88 31.19 12.96
N MET A 76 -9.92 31.61 12.24
CA MET A 76 -11.25 31.86 12.84
C MET A 76 -11.79 30.58 13.51
N TRP A 77 -11.79 29.46 12.79
CA TRP A 77 -12.26 28.17 13.31
C TRP A 77 -11.47 27.62 14.50
N LYS A 78 -10.23 28.09 14.69
CA LYS A 78 -9.45 27.79 15.90
C LYS A 78 -10.07 28.43 17.15
N HIS A 79 -10.67 29.62 17.02
CA HIS A 79 -11.22 30.38 18.15
C HIS A 79 -12.74 30.27 18.28
N PHE A 80 -13.49 30.29 17.17
CA PHE A 80 -14.94 30.18 17.18
C PHE A 80 -15.41 29.24 16.05
N LYS A 81 -16.12 28.17 16.42
CA LYS A 81 -16.58 27.14 15.48
C LYS A 81 -17.91 27.48 14.81
N THR A 82 -18.71 28.36 15.41
CA THR A 82 -20.03 28.77 14.90
C THR A 82 -20.22 30.28 15.08
N ILE A 83 -21.12 30.86 14.29
CA ILE A 83 -21.51 32.27 14.42
C ILE A 83 -22.24 32.51 15.75
N GLY A 84 -22.99 31.53 16.27
CA GLY A 84 -23.61 31.61 17.60
C GLY A 84 -22.60 31.67 18.74
N ALA A 85 -21.52 30.88 18.68
CA ALA A 85 -20.44 30.95 19.69
C ALA A 85 -19.69 32.29 19.64
N LEU A 86 -19.53 32.85 18.44
CA LEU A 86 -18.96 34.17 18.24
C LEU A 86 -19.90 35.28 18.75
N ALA A 87 -21.21 35.17 18.51
CA ALA A 87 -22.23 36.08 19.03
C ALA A 87 -22.25 36.07 20.57
N ALA A 88 -22.15 34.90 21.21
CA ALA A 88 -22.04 34.80 22.67
C ALA A 88 -20.81 35.55 23.21
N ALA A 89 -19.65 35.44 22.56
CA ALA A 89 -18.46 36.19 22.95
C ALA A 89 -18.60 37.72 22.74
N VAL A 90 -19.36 38.15 21.73
CA VAL A 90 -19.74 39.56 21.53
C VAL A 90 -20.66 40.04 22.65
N VAL A 91 -21.68 39.26 23.03
CA VAL A 91 -22.57 39.55 24.17
C VAL A 91 -21.75 39.72 25.45
N GLU A 92 -20.84 38.77 25.75
CA GLU A 92 -19.95 38.84 26.92
C GLU A 92 -19.08 40.11 26.90
N THR A 93 -18.52 40.47 25.74
CA THR A 93 -17.64 41.64 25.59
C THR A 93 -18.40 42.97 25.72
N MET A 94 -19.59 43.07 25.13
CA MET A 94 -20.45 44.26 25.25
C MET A 94 -20.99 44.42 26.67
N THR A 95 -21.41 43.32 27.30
CA THR A 95 -21.89 43.28 28.69
C THR A 95 -20.78 43.66 29.67
N ALA A 96 -19.57 43.11 29.50
CA ALA A 96 -18.41 43.47 30.32
C ALA A 96 -18.02 44.95 30.16
N GLY A 97 -18.32 45.56 29.01
CA GLY A 97 -18.16 46.98 28.74
C GLY A 97 -19.34 47.87 29.19
N ASN A 98 -20.35 47.31 29.88
CA ASN A 98 -21.61 47.99 30.25
C ASN A 98 -22.34 48.64 29.05
N ARG A 99 -22.22 48.06 27.86
CA ARG A 99 -22.90 48.54 26.64
C ARG A 99 -24.18 47.74 26.41
N PRO A 100 -25.28 48.38 26.00
CA PRO A 100 -26.53 47.66 25.69
C PRO A 100 -26.29 46.71 24.52
N VAL A 101 -26.77 45.47 24.65
CA VAL A 101 -26.64 44.43 23.64
C VAL A 101 -27.96 44.32 22.86
N PRO A 102 -27.95 44.46 21.52
CA PRO A 102 -29.15 44.28 20.70
C PRO A 102 -29.75 42.88 20.85
N ASP A 103 -31.08 42.80 20.89
CA ASP A 103 -31.83 41.55 21.09
C ASP A 103 -31.52 40.52 19.99
N GLU A 104 -31.25 40.96 18.77
CA GLU A 104 -30.92 40.08 17.65
C GLU A 104 -29.56 39.40 17.83
N ILE A 105 -28.61 40.03 18.53
CA ILE A 105 -27.33 39.40 18.90
C ILE A 105 -27.55 38.41 20.05
N ILE A 106 -28.46 38.72 20.98
CA ILE A 106 -28.84 37.83 22.09
C ILE A 106 -29.53 36.58 21.55
N GLU A 107 -30.46 36.72 20.59
CA GLU A 107 -31.13 35.58 19.93
C GLU A 107 -30.14 34.72 19.13
N LEU A 108 -29.20 35.35 18.42
CA LEU A 108 -28.12 34.64 17.72
C LEU A 108 -27.17 33.93 18.69
N ALA A 109 -26.91 34.50 19.87
CA ALA A 109 -26.16 33.85 20.94
C ALA A 109 -26.95 32.70 21.59
N ALA A 110 -28.27 32.85 21.73
CA ALA A 110 -29.19 31.88 22.32
C ALA A 110 -29.35 30.63 21.44
N THR A 111 -29.35 30.78 20.11
CA THR A 111 -29.24 29.61 19.20
C THR A 111 -27.92 28.84 19.37
N GLY A 112 -26.91 29.47 19.99
CA GLY A 112 -25.65 28.85 20.41
C GLY A 112 -25.59 28.42 21.89
N THR A 113 -26.61 28.66 22.73
CA THR A 113 -26.56 28.36 24.17
C THR A 113 -27.54 27.25 24.64
N ARG A 114 -27.05 26.01 24.50
CA ARG A 114 -27.26 24.77 25.32
C ARG A 114 -28.59 24.01 25.20
N PRO A 115 -28.48 22.70 24.87
CA PRO A 115 -27.92 21.69 25.80
C PRO A 115 -26.72 20.93 25.20
N GLY A 116 -25.47 21.22 25.61
CA GLY A 116 -24.34 20.52 24.99
C GLY A 116 -22.90 20.80 25.45
N ALA A 117 -22.64 21.77 26.34
CA ALA A 117 -21.25 22.16 26.65
C ALA A 117 -20.36 21.09 27.31
N ARG A 118 -20.92 19.97 27.79
CA ARG A 118 -20.15 18.80 28.26
C ARG A 118 -19.81 17.83 27.11
N ARG A 119 -20.64 17.75 26.07
CA ARG A 119 -20.40 16.93 24.86
C ARG A 119 -19.36 17.56 23.94
N GLU A 120 -19.33 18.89 23.81
CA GLU A 120 -18.39 19.57 22.89
C GLU A 120 -16.93 19.57 23.37
N THR A 121 -16.70 19.63 24.68
CA THR A 121 -15.35 19.45 25.27
C THR A 121 -14.88 18.01 25.15
N ASP A 122 -15.79 17.05 25.34
CA ASP A 122 -15.51 15.63 25.18
C ASP A 122 -15.24 15.29 23.70
N ASP A 123 -15.95 15.91 22.75
CA ASP A 123 -15.71 15.75 21.32
C ASP A 123 -14.38 16.39 20.88
N ALA A 124 -14.02 17.57 21.40
CA ALA A 124 -12.73 18.21 21.10
C ALA A 124 -11.55 17.37 21.64
N ALA A 125 -11.63 16.92 22.90
CA ALA A 125 -10.63 16.04 23.50
C ALA A 125 -10.58 14.68 22.78
N ARG A 126 -11.72 14.15 22.34
CA ARG A 126 -11.82 12.94 21.52
C ARG A 126 -11.10 13.12 20.18
N TRP A 127 -11.37 14.20 19.46
CA TRP A 127 -10.68 14.48 18.21
C TRP A 127 -9.18 14.66 18.42
N GLU A 128 -8.77 15.41 19.44
CA GLU A 128 -7.35 15.59 19.80
C GLU A 128 -6.65 14.26 20.13
N ALA A 129 -7.30 13.38 20.88
CA ALA A 129 -6.80 12.02 21.14
C ALA A 129 -6.66 11.21 19.84
N ARG A 130 -7.68 11.25 18.97
CA ARG A 130 -7.63 10.56 17.66
C ARG A 130 -6.51 11.10 16.78
N PHE A 131 -6.31 12.42 16.72
CA PHE A 131 -5.18 13.03 16.01
C PHE A 131 -3.82 12.63 16.61
N SER A 132 -3.75 12.55 17.94
CA SER A 132 -2.53 12.18 18.69
C SER A 132 -2.24 10.67 18.67
N SER A 133 -3.20 9.84 18.23
CA SER A 133 -3.08 8.37 18.20
C SER A 133 -1.83 7.86 17.49
N ARG A 134 -1.28 8.62 16.54
CA ARG A 134 -0.02 8.29 15.86
C ARG A 134 1.16 8.17 16.83
N HIS A 135 1.17 8.96 17.90
CA HIS A 135 2.23 9.02 18.91
C HIS A 135 2.02 8.05 20.08
N TYR A 136 0.85 7.39 20.17
CA TYR A 136 0.57 6.46 21.26
C TYR A 136 1.28 5.12 21.06
N SER A 137 1.74 4.55 22.17
CA SER A 137 2.19 3.16 22.28
C SER A 137 0.98 2.21 22.18
N VAL A 138 1.24 0.90 22.00
CA VAL A 138 0.16 -0.11 21.99
C VAL A 138 -0.61 -0.08 23.32
N THR A 139 0.08 -0.08 24.45
CA THR A 139 -0.55 -0.03 25.78
C THR A 139 -1.40 1.22 25.96
N GLN A 140 -0.92 2.38 25.51
CA GLN A 140 -1.71 3.62 25.57
C GLN A 140 -2.97 3.54 24.70
N LEU A 141 -2.92 2.88 23.54
CA LEU A 141 -4.11 2.65 22.71
C LEU A 141 -5.10 1.69 23.37
N GLU A 142 -4.62 0.66 24.09
CA GLU A 142 -5.47 -0.25 24.88
C GLU A 142 -6.16 0.50 26.04
N GLU A 143 -5.43 1.37 26.75
CA GLU A 143 -6.00 2.24 27.79
C GLU A 143 -7.09 3.16 27.23
N GLN A 144 -6.90 3.72 26.03
CA GLN A 144 -7.94 4.53 25.37
C GLN A 144 -9.16 3.69 24.98
N PHE A 145 -8.95 2.46 24.52
CA PHE A 145 -10.05 1.54 24.24
C PHE A 145 -10.83 1.21 25.51
N ASP A 146 -10.15 0.87 26.61
CA ASP A 146 -10.79 0.53 27.87
C ASP A 146 -11.52 1.73 28.49
N ALA A 147 -10.94 2.93 28.38
CA ALA A 147 -11.60 4.18 28.77
C ALA A 147 -12.85 4.48 27.91
N ALA A 148 -12.84 4.12 26.62
CA ALA A 148 -14.05 4.21 25.79
C ALA A 148 -15.09 3.15 26.20
N ALA A 149 -14.65 1.93 26.52
CA ALA A 149 -15.52 0.85 26.95
C ALA A 149 -16.21 1.12 28.30
N THR A 150 -15.51 1.72 29.26
CA THR A 150 -16.12 2.12 30.55
C THR A 150 -17.18 3.22 30.38
N ARG A 151 -17.09 4.00 29.30
CA ARG A 151 -18.09 5.03 28.92
C ARG A 151 -19.18 4.52 27.98
N ASP A 152 -19.13 3.24 27.58
CA ASP A 152 -19.97 2.64 26.51
C ASP A 152 -19.97 3.44 25.20
N ASP A 153 -18.82 4.02 24.85
CA ASP A 153 -18.62 4.87 23.68
C ASP A 153 -18.24 4.04 22.45
N ARG A 154 -19.24 3.45 21.80
CA ARG A 154 -19.03 2.53 20.67
C ARG A 154 -18.22 3.12 19.51
N PRO A 155 -18.45 4.37 19.04
CA PRO A 155 -17.64 4.96 17.97
C PRO A 155 -16.16 5.13 18.35
N ASP A 156 -15.85 5.48 19.60
CA ASP A 156 -14.46 5.54 20.07
C ASP A 156 -13.84 4.14 20.19
N MET A 157 -14.56 3.18 20.78
CA MET A 157 -14.10 1.79 20.83
C MET A 157 -13.78 1.25 19.43
N LEU A 158 -14.63 1.54 18.44
CA LEU A 158 -14.43 1.14 17.05
C LEU A 158 -13.17 1.79 16.46
N TYR A 159 -12.98 3.09 16.66
CA TYR A 159 -11.78 3.81 16.21
C TYR A 159 -10.50 3.20 16.84
N TRP A 160 -10.48 3.02 18.15
CA TRP A 160 -9.31 2.51 18.87
C TRP A 160 -9.00 1.06 18.49
N ALA A 161 -10.02 0.22 18.28
CA ALA A 161 -9.84 -1.14 17.79
C ALA A 161 -9.18 -1.17 16.39
N ALA A 162 -9.58 -0.26 15.49
CA ALA A 162 -8.96 -0.14 14.18
C ALA A 162 -7.49 0.30 14.25
N GLU A 163 -7.16 1.27 15.12
CA GLU A 163 -5.79 1.72 15.33
C GLU A 163 -4.90 0.65 15.97
N LEU A 164 -5.41 -0.09 16.96
CA LEU A 164 -4.74 -1.23 17.58
C LEU A 164 -4.43 -2.33 16.57
N ALA A 165 -5.42 -2.69 15.75
CA ALA A 165 -5.24 -3.68 14.69
C ALA A 165 -4.14 -3.26 13.69
N ALA A 166 -4.19 -2.02 13.22
CA ALA A 166 -3.21 -1.47 12.29
C ALA A 166 -1.80 -1.35 12.94
N ARG A 167 -1.71 -1.03 14.22
CA ARG A 167 -0.44 -0.94 14.95
C ARG A 167 0.21 -2.32 15.09
N HIS A 168 -0.55 -3.32 15.51
CA HIS A 168 -0.04 -4.68 15.64
C HIS A 168 0.38 -5.28 14.29
N LEU A 169 -0.34 -5.02 13.20
CA LEU A 169 0.10 -5.43 11.86
C LEU A 169 1.42 -4.78 11.45
N ARG A 170 1.60 -3.48 11.73
CA ARG A 170 2.85 -2.77 11.42
C ARG A 170 4.03 -3.23 12.27
N SER A 171 3.79 -3.61 13.52
CA SER A 171 4.83 -4.09 14.44
C SER A 171 5.23 -5.55 14.21
N HIS A 172 4.47 -6.31 13.41
CA HIS A 172 4.78 -7.70 13.10
C HIS A 172 6.11 -7.83 12.35
N ARG A 173 7.01 -8.64 12.93
CA ARG A 173 8.21 -9.14 12.25
C ARG A 173 7.97 -10.56 11.75
N ARG A 174 8.64 -10.94 10.65
CA ARG A 174 8.54 -12.28 10.05
C ARG A 174 8.78 -13.37 11.12
N GLY A 175 7.73 -14.13 11.43
CA GLY A 175 7.77 -15.21 12.44
C GLY A 175 7.04 -14.90 13.75
N ASP A 176 6.74 -13.63 14.05
CA ASP A 176 6.06 -13.22 15.28
C ASP A 176 4.53 -13.25 15.14
N ARG A 177 3.95 -14.41 15.37
CA ARG A 177 2.49 -14.60 15.21
C ARG A 177 1.67 -13.98 16.35
N ALA A 178 2.28 -13.53 17.44
CA ALA A 178 1.53 -12.96 18.56
C ALA A 178 0.87 -11.64 18.12
N HIS A 179 1.64 -10.74 17.53
CA HIS A 179 1.13 -9.49 17.00
C HIS A 179 0.07 -9.69 15.90
N VAL A 180 0.23 -10.69 15.02
CA VAL A 180 -0.77 -11.00 13.99
C VAL A 180 -2.09 -11.46 14.60
N ARG A 181 -2.04 -12.29 15.65
CA ARG A 181 -3.24 -12.72 16.38
C ARG A 181 -3.91 -11.55 17.10
N SER A 182 -3.14 -10.70 17.78
CA SER A 182 -3.66 -9.49 18.43
C SER A 182 -4.32 -8.57 17.41
N ALA A 183 -3.70 -8.35 16.24
CA ALA A 183 -4.28 -7.56 15.18
C ALA A 183 -5.63 -8.11 14.71
N ARG A 184 -5.70 -9.41 14.44
CA ARG A 184 -6.94 -10.10 14.07
C ARG A 184 -8.01 -9.91 15.14
N ASP A 185 -7.67 -10.14 16.40
CA ASP A 185 -8.63 -10.16 17.51
C ASP A 185 -9.19 -8.74 17.77
N TRP A 186 -8.33 -7.71 17.72
CA TRP A 186 -8.75 -6.31 17.77
C TRP A 186 -9.62 -5.91 16.57
N ALA A 187 -9.22 -6.27 15.35
CA ALA A 187 -9.99 -5.97 14.14
C ALA A 187 -11.38 -6.62 14.19
N ARG A 188 -11.48 -7.89 14.62
CA ARG A 188 -12.77 -8.58 14.79
C ARG A 188 -13.61 -7.98 15.91
N ARG A 189 -12.99 -7.46 16.97
CA ARG A 189 -13.71 -6.69 18.00
C ARG A 189 -14.31 -5.42 17.40
N GLY A 190 -13.55 -4.70 16.60
CA GLY A 190 -14.02 -3.54 15.83
C GLY A 190 -15.20 -3.88 14.92
N LEU A 191 -15.09 -4.95 14.11
CA LEU A 191 -16.17 -5.38 13.20
C LEU A 191 -17.51 -5.63 13.90
N ARG A 192 -17.51 -6.09 15.16
CA ARG A 192 -18.73 -6.31 15.95
C ARG A 192 -19.37 -5.02 16.49
N LEU A 193 -18.66 -3.89 16.43
CA LEU A 193 -19.12 -2.60 16.94
C LEU A 193 -19.72 -1.71 15.84
N VAL A 194 -19.56 -2.07 14.56
CA VAL A 194 -20.00 -1.26 13.43
C VAL A 194 -21.52 -1.20 13.37
N ASP A 195 -22.07 0.02 13.38
CA ASP A 195 -23.44 0.27 12.94
C ASP A 195 -23.47 0.53 11.42
N ILE A 196 -24.14 -0.33 10.67
CA ILE A 196 -24.21 -0.23 9.20
C ILE A 196 -25.00 1.01 8.73
N ALA A 197 -25.84 1.60 9.59
CA ALA A 197 -26.52 2.85 9.29
C ALA A 197 -25.60 4.07 9.46
N SER A 198 -24.50 3.93 10.22
CA SER A 198 -23.51 4.99 10.40
C SER A 198 -22.46 4.94 9.29
N ARG A 199 -22.45 5.98 8.46
CA ARG A 199 -21.44 6.17 7.41
C ARG A 199 -20.02 6.14 7.98
N LEU A 200 -19.76 6.83 9.09
CA LEU A 200 -18.44 6.86 9.71
C LEU A 200 -18.01 5.48 10.23
N ASP A 201 -18.95 4.74 10.83
CA ASP A 201 -18.67 3.41 11.36
C ASP A 201 -18.38 2.42 10.24
N CYS A 202 -19.11 2.48 9.11
CA CYS A 202 -18.82 1.67 7.93
C CYS A 202 -17.41 1.93 7.39
N MET A 203 -16.97 3.19 7.37
CA MET A 203 -15.62 3.54 6.91
C MET A 203 -14.53 2.98 7.84
N ILE A 204 -14.71 3.04 9.16
CA ILE A 204 -13.79 2.44 10.11
C ILE A 204 -13.89 0.90 10.06
N GLY A 205 -15.10 0.38 9.82
CA GLY A 205 -15.40 -1.03 9.62
C GLY A 205 -14.63 -1.63 8.45
N ILE A 206 -14.53 -0.94 7.32
CA ILE A 206 -13.68 -1.34 6.19
C ILE A 206 -12.21 -1.44 6.61
N ARG A 207 -11.68 -0.47 7.38
CA ARG A 207 -10.30 -0.54 7.90
C ARG A 207 -10.10 -1.77 8.79
N CYS A 208 -11.06 -2.07 9.66
CA CYS A 208 -11.06 -3.27 10.49
C CYS A 208 -11.12 -4.55 9.63
N ALA A 209 -11.97 -4.59 8.60
CA ALA A 209 -12.10 -5.75 7.71
C ALA A 209 -10.79 -6.01 6.96
N GLN A 210 -10.18 -4.97 6.41
CA GLN A 210 -8.87 -5.05 5.75
C GLN A 210 -7.78 -5.56 6.69
N ALA A 211 -7.71 -5.04 7.91
CA ALA A 211 -6.75 -5.51 8.92
C ALA A 211 -6.99 -6.97 9.33
N ALA A 212 -8.25 -7.36 9.53
CA ALA A 212 -8.62 -8.75 9.86
C ALA A 212 -8.26 -9.70 8.71
N ALA A 213 -8.57 -9.34 7.47
CA ALA A 213 -8.23 -10.12 6.29
C ALA A 213 -6.71 -10.27 6.12
N ALA A 214 -5.95 -9.18 6.25
CA ALA A 214 -4.49 -9.22 6.19
C ALA A 214 -3.88 -10.13 7.28
N ALA A 215 -4.40 -10.05 8.51
CA ALA A 215 -3.97 -10.93 9.60
C ALA A 215 -4.31 -12.41 9.31
N GLU A 216 -5.51 -12.71 8.83
CA GLU A 216 -5.90 -14.06 8.46
C GLU A 216 -5.08 -14.59 7.28
N THR A 217 -4.71 -13.77 6.29
CA THR A 217 -3.80 -14.16 5.19
C THR A 217 -2.44 -14.60 5.73
N VAL A 218 -1.86 -13.87 6.69
CA VAL A 218 -0.57 -14.24 7.31
C VAL A 218 -0.69 -15.55 8.11
N LEU A 219 -1.79 -15.73 8.86
CA LEU A 219 -2.04 -16.94 9.65
C LEU A 219 -2.32 -18.17 8.75
N SER A 220 -2.97 -17.96 7.61
CA SER A 220 -3.32 -19.00 6.62
C SER A 220 -2.11 -19.64 5.96
N ARG A 221 -0.91 -19.07 6.11
CA ARG A 221 0.34 -19.72 5.67
C ARG A 221 0.66 -21.02 6.41
N ARG A 222 -0.06 -21.35 7.49
CA ARG A 222 0.03 -22.67 8.15
C ARG A 222 -0.90 -23.67 7.43
N PRO A 223 -0.38 -24.79 6.90
CA PRO A 223 -1.19 -25.76 6.16
C PRO A 223 -2.45 -26.23 6.91
N ASP A 224 -2.32 -26.51 8.22
CA ASP A 224 -3.44 -27.03 9.02
C ASP A 224 -4.53 -25.97 9.30
N TYR A 225 -4.18 -24.68 9.23
CA TYR A 225 -5.11 -23.57 9.48
C TYR A 225 -5.64 -22.96 8.19
N GLU A 226 -4.94 -23.16 7.06
CA GLU A 226 -5.23 -22.56 5.76
C GLU A 226 -6.72 -22.62 5.36
N PRO A 227 -7.43 -23.77 5.42
CA PRO A 227 -8.84 -23.82 5.04
C PRO A 227 -9.72 -22.96 5.95
N THR A 228 -9.44 -22.96 7.25
CA THR A 228 -10.17 -22.14 8.23
C THR A 228 -9.90 -20.65 8.00
N GLY A 229 -8.64 -20.28 7.75
CA GLY A 229 -8.25 -18.91 7.48
C GLY A 229 -8.88 -18.37 6.20
N LEU A 230 -8.86 -19.13 5.11
CA LEU A 230 -9.53 -18.76 3.86
C LEU A 230 -11.05 -18.62 4.02
N SER A 231 -11.70 -19.54 4.76
CA SER A 231 -13.13 -19.41 5.07
C SER A 231 -13.45 -18.14 5.88
N ARG A 232 -12.55 -17.71 6.76
CA ARG A 232 -12.71 -16.47 7.53
C ARG A 232 -12.47 -15.23 6.66
N ILE A 233 -11.46 -15.25 5.79
CA ILE A 233 -11.21 -14.18 4.82
C ILE A 233 -12.46 -13.95 3.98
N ARG A 234 -13.09 -15.04 3.49
CA ARG A 234 -14.38 -14.95 2.77
C ARG A 234 -15.42 -14.18 3.57
N SER A 235 -15.73 -14.62 4.79
CA SER A 235 -16.77 -13.96 5.62
C SER A 235 -16.42 -12.52 5.99
N ILE A 236 -15.13 -12.22 6.22
CA ILE A 236 -14.67 -10.84 6.47
C ILE A 236 -14.90 -9.97 5.24
N LYS A 237 -14.60 -10.49 4.04
CA LYS A 237 -14.77 -9.77 2.77
C LYS A 237 -16.24 -9.62 2.36
N GLU A 238 -17.10 -10.59 2.65
CA GLU A 238 -18.57 -10.46 2.54
C GLU A 238 -19.11 -9.33 3.46
N THR A 239 -18.52 -9.19 4.65
CA THR A 239 -18.86 -8.09 5.58
C THR A 239 -18.34 -6.74 5.05
N GLU A 240 -17.10 -6.68 4.55
CA GLU A 240 -16.52 -5.48 3.91
C GLU A 240 -17.37 -5.01 2.72
N MET A 241 -17.85 -5.95 1.91
CA MET A 241 -18.75 -5.70 0.78
C MET A 241 -20.05 -5.02 1.23
N SER A 242 -20.62 -5.46 2.36
CA SER A 242 -21.84 -4.86 2.93
C SER A 242 -21.61 -3.42 3.40
N PHE A 243 -20.44 -3.13 3.98
CA PHE A 243 -20.05 -1.77 4.35
C PHE A 243 -19.83 -0.89 3.12
N ALA A 244 -19.12 -1.38 2.11
CA ALA A 244 -18.89 -0.65 0.87
C ALA A 244 -20.21 -0.33 0.15
N ALA A 245 -21.15 -1.28 0.14
CA ALA A 245 -22.50 -1.06 -0.39
C ALA A 245 -23.25 0.06 0.36
N ALA A 246 -23.20 0.07 1.70
CA ALA A 246 -23.82 1.12 2.51
C ALA A 246 -23.20 2.51 2.26
N LEU A 247 -21.93 2.56 1.86
CA LEU A 247 -21.22 3.80 1.53
C LEU A 247 -21.42 4.28 0.09
N GLY A 248 -21.99 3.44 -0.78
CA GLY A 248 -22.01 3.68 -2.24
C GLY A 248 -20.62 3.56 -2.88
N TRP A 249 -19.72 2.78 -2.29
CA TRP A 249 -18.34 2.57 -2.76
C TRP A 249 -18.28 1.35 -3.67
N ASP A 250 -18.60 1.55 -4.95
CA ASP A 250 -18.66 0.46 -5.92
C ASP A 250 -17.30 -0.23 -6.10
N LEU A 251 -16.20 0.52 -6.14
CA LEU A 251 -14.87 -0.07 -6.36
C LEU A 251 -14.45 -0.96 -5.19
N HIS A 252 -14.58 -0.48 -3.96
CA HIS A 252 -14.33 -1.31 -2.76
C HIS A 252 -15.27 -2.52 -2.70
N ARG A 253 -16.53 -2.38 -3.11
CA ARG A 253 -17.49 -3.49 -3.14
C ARG A 253 -17.00 -4.59 -4.07
N GLU A 254 -16.59 -4.25 -5.30
CA GLU A 254 -16.11 -5.23 -6.27
C GLU A 254 -14.77 -5.86 -5.88
N LEU A 255 -13.86 -5.09 -5.26
CA LEU A 255 -12.62 -5.64 -4.68
C LEU A 255 -12.91 -6.62 -3.54
N ALA A 256 -13.81 -6.26 -2.62
CA ALA A 256 -14.21 -7.14 -1.51
C ALA A 256 -14.88 -8.42 -2.04
N ARG A 257 -15.74 -8.30 -3.05
CA ARG A 257 -16.36 -9.45 -3.74
C ARG A 257 -15.30 -10.36 -4.38
N PHE A 258 -14.35 -9.79 -5.12
CA PHE A 258 -13.24 -10.55 -5.70
C PHE A 258 -12.50 -11.37 -4.64
N HIS A 259 -12.08 -10.74 -3.53
CA HIS A 259 -11.34 -11.45 -2.48
C HIS A 259 -12.20 -12.53 -1.80
N ALA A 260 -13.51 -12.32 -1.65
CA ALA A 260 -14.42 -13.32 -1.12
C ALA A 260 -14.58 -14.52 -2.07
N ASP A 261 -14.82 -14.26 -3.36
CA ASP A 261 -14.99 -15.29 -4.39
C ASP A 261 -13.69 -16.07 -4.62
N HIS A 262 -12.54 -15.39 -4.63
CA HIS A 262 -11.22 -16.01 -4.71
C HIS A 262 -10.96 -16.90 -3.49
N ALA A 263 -11.18 -16.40 -2.27
CA ALA A 263 -11.03 -17.21 -1.05
C ALA A 263 -11.96 -18.43 -1.06
N ARG A 264 -13.18 -18.29 -1.59
CA ARG A 264 -14.13 -19.39 -1.76
C ARG A 264 -13.63 -20.45 -2.74
N GLY A 265 -13.16 -20.06 -3.93
CA GLY A 265 -12.56 -20.99 -4.89
C GLY A 265 -11.39 -21.77 -4.28
N LEU A 266 -10.54 -21.11 -3.49
CA LEU A 266 -9.44 -21.78 -2.80
C LEU A 266 -9.90 -22.75 -1.70
N VAL A 267 -10.95 -22.41 -0.92
CA VAL A 267 -11.52 -23.32 0.10
C VAL A 267 -12.13 -24.56 -0.53
N GLU A 268 -12.91 -24.37 -1.59
CA GLU A 268 -13.60 -25.42 -2.34
C GLU A 268 -12.64 -26.22 -3.22
N ALA A 269 -11.39 -25.75 -3.39
CA ALA A 269 -10.38 -26.30 -4.29
C ALA A 269 -10.90 -26.40 -5.74
N ASP A 270 -11.59 -25.34 -6.17
CA ASP A 270 -12.25 -25.21 -7.47
C ASP A 270 -11.46 -24.22 -8.36
N PRO A 271 -10.69 -24.73 -9.37
CA PRO A 271 -9.92 -23.91 -10.28
C PRO A 271 -10.76 -23.01 -11.18
N GLU A 272 -11.97 -23.45 -11.58
CA GLU A 272 -12.87 -22.67 -12.42
C GLU A 272 -13.31 -21.42 -11.66
N ARG A 273 -13.74 -21.58 -10.41
CA ARG A 273 -14.14 -20.47 -9.55
C ARG A 273 -12.98 -19.53 -9.23
N GLU A 274 -11.76 -20.06 -9.03
CA GLU A 274 -10.55 -19.24 -8.87
C GLU A 274 -10.27 -18.37 -10.11
N MET A 275 -10.30 -18.99 -11.29
CA MET A 275 -10.06 -18.33 -12.57
C MET A 275 -11.14 -17.31 -12.91
N GLN A 276 -12.41 -17.65 -12.69
CA GLN A 276 -13.54 -16.75 -12.92
C GLN A 276 -13.49 -15.52 -12.01
N ALA A 277 -13.12 -15.68 -10.73
CA ALA A 277 -12.93 -14.56 -9.82
C ALA A 277 -11.85 -13.60 -10.35
N MET A 278 -10.73 -14.14 -10.83
CA MET A 278 -9.65 -13.33 -11.41
C MET A 278 -10.08 -12.64 -12.72
N LEU A 279 -10.75 -13.36 -13.61
CA LEU A 279 -11.27 -12.78 -14.86
C LEU A 279 -12.26 -11.64 -14.57
N THR A 280 -13.14 -11.83 -13.58
CA THR A 280 -14.12 -10.83 -13.16
C THR A 280 -13.43 -9.57 -12.64
N VAL A 281 -12.45 -9.68 -11.73
CA VAL A 281 -11.76 -8.47 -11.22
C VAL A 281 -10.91 -7.79 -12.31
N ALA A 282 -10.28 -8.58 -13.19
CA ALA A 282 -9.44 -8.06 -14.26
C ALA A 282 -10.22 -7.30 -15.34
N THR A 283 -11.52 -7.59 -15.49
CA THR A 283 -12.43 -6.90 -16.40
C THR A 283 -13.13 -5.72 -15.72
N THR A 284 -13.55 -5.89 -14.47
CA THR A 284 -14.27 -4.88 -13.71
C THR A 284 -13.39 -3.70 -13.30
N LEU A 285 -12.13 -3.94 -12.90
CA LEU A 285 -11.24 -2.86 -12.47
C LEU A 285 -11.02 -1.81 -13.58
N PRO A 286 -10.60 -2.16 -14.81
CA PRO A 286 -10.44 -1.17 -15.87
C PRO A 286 -11.72 -0.38 -16.19
N ALA A 287 -12.90 -1.02 -16.10
CA ALA A 287 -14.17 -0.32 -16.29
C ALA A 287 -14.43 0.70 -15.16
N LEU A 288 -14.03 0.38 -13.93
CA LEU A 288 -14.23 1.22 -12.77
C LEU A 288 -13.10 2.20 -12.50
N CYS A 289 -11.87 2.00 -12.95
CA CYS A 289 -10.73 2.88 -12.63
C CYS A 289 -9.78 3.18 -13.81
N GLY A 290 -10.15 2.79 -15.03
CA GLY A 290 -9.43 3.14 -16.25
C GLY A 290 -9.55 4.62 -16.65
N PRO A 291 -8.82 5.06 -17.68
CA PRO A 291 -8.80 6.46 -18.12
C PRO A 291 -10.17 7.00 -18.55
N ASP A 292 -11.05 6.12 -19.04
CA ASP A 292 -12.39 6.48 -19.52
C ASP A 292 -13.47 6.48 -18.41
N SER A 293 -13.06 6.20 -17.18
CA SER A 293 -13.99 6.06 -16.05
C SER A 293 -14.41 7.44 -15.49
N ALA A 294 -15.69 7.57 -15.09
CA ALA A 294 -16.26 8.86 -14.71
C ALA A 294 -15.52 9.52 -13.51
N PRO A 295 -15.27 10.85 -13.55
CA PRO A 295 -14.48 11.58 -12.55
C PRO A 295 -15.20 11.82 -11.21
N THR A 296 -16.45 11.39 -11.05
CA THR A 296 -17.30 11.67 -9.88
C THR A 296 -17.14 10.67 -8.73
N ARG A 297 -15.98 10.03 -8.57
CA ARG A 297 -15.75 9.10 -7.45
C ARG A 297 -15.43 9.82 -6.15
N GLU A 298 -15.90 9.24 -5.05
CA GLU A 298 -15.45 9.67 -3.75
C GLU A 298 -13.95 9.40 -3.61
N PRO A 299 -13.13 10.37 -3.12
CA PRO A 299 -11.67 10.20 -3.04
C PRO A 299 -11.20 9.02 -2.20
N ARG A 300 -12.07 8.50 -1.31
CA ARG A 300 -11.79 7.37 -0.44
C ARG A 300 -12.16 6.02 -1.07
N ASP A 301 -12.95 6.02 -2.14
CA ASP A 301 -13.26 4.84 -2.95
C ASP A 301 -12.22 4.66 -4.07
N GLY A 302 -10.96 4.43 -3.65
CA GLY A 302 -9.83 4.25 -4.54
C GLY A 302 -9.14 2.90 -4.33
N VAL A 303 -8.50 2.39 -5.39
CA VAL A 303 -7.66 1.19 -5.34
C VAL A 303 -6.24 1.58 -4.92
N ARG A 304 -5.61 0.77 -4.05
CA ARG A 304 -4.20 0.94 -3.68
C ARG A 304 -3.30 0.41 -4.79
N ALA A 305 -2.16 1.07 -5.02
CA ALA A 305 -1.20 0.60 -6.03
C ALA A 305 -0.70 -0.83 -5.76
N GLU A 306 -0.50 -1.18 -4.49
CA GLU A 306 -0.16 -2.53 -4.03
C GLU A 306 -1.23 -3.57 -4.41
N GLU A 307 -2.51 -3.28 -4.18
CA GLU A 307 -3.61 -4.21 -4.47
C GLU A 307 -3.78 -4.44 -5.97
N LEU A 308 -3.63 -3.39 -6.79
CA LEU A 308 -3.60 -3.51 -8.24
C LEU A 308 -2.42 -4.38 -8.71
N ALA A 309 -1.24 -4.20 -8.08
CA ALA A 309 -0.07 -5.00 -8.37
C ALA A 309 -0.26 -6.48 -8.03
N ASP A 310 -0.87 -6.78 -6.88
CA ASP A 310 -1.20 -8.13 -6.47
C ASP A 310 -2.17 -8.83 -7.42
N ILE A 311 -3.15 -8.09 -7.98
CA ILE A 311 -4.10 -8.63 -8.97
C ILE A 311 -3.39 -8.97 -10.28
N ILE A 312 -2.51 -8.10 -10.78
CA ILE A 312 -1.72 -8.38 -11.99
C ILE A 312 -0.77 -9.56 -11.76
N ALA A 313 -0.10 -9.62 -10.61
CA ALA A 313 0.71 -10.76 -10.22
C ALA A 313 -0.13 -12.05 -10.10
N GLY A 314 -1.37 -11.95 -9.64
CA GLY A 314 -2.35 -13.02 -9.58
C GLY A 314 -2.74 -13.57 -10.96
N LEU A 315 -2.93 -12.70 -11.96
CA LEU A 315 -3.13 -13.11 -13.36
C LEU A 315 -1.91 -13.87 -13.91
N CYS A 316 -0.70 -13.35 -13.66
CA CYS A 316 0.54 -14.03 -14.03
C CYS A 316 0.63 -15.42 -13.37
N ARG A 317 0.29 -15.52 -12.08
CA ARG A 317 0.24 -16.78 -11.33
C ARG A 317 -0.75 -17.78 -11.94
N ILE A 318 -1.97 -17.35 -12.24
CA ILE A 318 -3.02 -18.21 -12.84
C ILE A 318 -2.58 -18.72 -14.21
N ARG A 319 -2.00 -17.85 -15.04
CA ARG A 319 -1.44 -18.23 -16.34
C ARG A 319 -0.32 -19.26 -16.19
N LEU A 320 0.68 -18.98 -15.35
CA LEU A 320 1.80 -19.88 -15.07
C LEU A 320 1.36 -21.22 -14.47
N ALA A 321 0.23 -21.26 -13.75
CA ALA A 321 -0.30 -22.47 -13.15
C ALA A 321 -1.10 -23.31 -14.16
N TYR A 322 -2.02 -22.68 -14.89
CA TYR A 322 -3.10 -23.38 -15.59
C TYR A 322 -2.96 -23.43 -17.11
N ALA A 323 -2.27 -22.49 -17.75
CA ALA A 323 -2.20 -22.43 -19.21
C ALA A 323 -1.65 -23.71 -19.85
N ASP A 324 -0.64 -24.31 -19.22
CA ASP A 324 -0.03 -25.58 -19.66
C ASP A 324 -0.37 -26.75 -18.72
N HIS A 325 -1.44 -26.64 -17.92
CA HIS A 325 -1.80 -27.71 -16.99
C HIS A 325 -2.55 -28.83 -17.71
N PRO A 326 -2.16 -30.12 -17.55
CA PRO A 326 -2.77 -31.22 -18.28
C PRO A 326 -4.29 -31.28 -18.11
N ASP A 327 -4.79 -31.03 -16.90
CA ASP A 327 -6.22 -31.12 -16.59
C ASP A 327 -6.99 -29.78 -16.70
N HIS A 328 -6.29 -28.65 -16.86
CA HIS A 328 -6.93 -27.31 -16.74
C HIS A 328 -6.60 -26.36 -17.89
N ARG A 329 -5.76 -26.75 -18.85
CA ARG A 329 -5.41 -25.92 -20.01
C ARG A 329 -6.63 -25.54 -20.86
N ASP A 330 -7.57 -26.48 -21.04
CA ASP A 330 -8.74 -26.27 -21.89
C ASP A 330 -9.70 -25.28 -21.22
N LEU A 331 -9.93 -25.45 -19.91
CA LEU A 331 -10.69 -24.49 -19.09
C LEU A 331 -10.04 -23.10 -19.06
N PHE A 332 -8.71 -23.03 -18.96
CA PHE A 332 -7.99 -21.76 -19.04
C PHE A 332 -8.18 -21.08 -20.41
N ALA A 333 -8.08 -21.85 -21.49
CA ALA A 333 -8.30 -21.37 -22.86
C ALA A 333 -9.74 -20.89 -23.08
N ASP A 334 -10.74 -21.60 -22.54
CA ASP A 334 -12.15 -21.22 -22.63
C ASP A 334 -12.45 -19.90 -21.90
N LEU A 335 -11.89 -19.72 -20.70
CA LEU A 335 -12.14 -18.53 -19.88
C LEU A 335 -11.35 -17.30 -20.33
N PHE A 336 -10.05 -17.48 -20.62
CA PHE A 336 -9.15 -16.36 -20.91
C PHE A 336 -8.82 -16.24 -22.40
N GLY A 337 -8.70 -17.34 -23.13
CA GLY A 337 -8.17 -17.37 -24.49
C GLY A 337 -6.89 -16.53 -24.61
N ASP A 338 -6.83 -15.69 -25.63
CA ASP A 338 -5.72 -14.75 -25.86
C ASP A 338 -5.87 -13.41 -25.12
N ARG A 339 -6.81 -13.28 -24.17
CA ARG A 339 -7.16 -12.00 -23.54
C ARG A 339 -6.22 -11.57 -22.41
N VAL A 340 -5.37 -12.45 -21.88
CA VAL A 340 -4.50 -12.13 -20.73
C VAL A 340 -3.60 -10.91 -20.98
N PRO A 341 -2.93 -10.76 -22.15
CA PRO A 341 -2.16 -9.55 -22.46
C PRO A 341 -3.01 -8.28 -22.51
N GLU A 342 -4.24 -8.36 -23.03
CA GLU A 342 -5.17 -7.23 -23.12
C GLU A 342 -5.65 -6.79 -21.73
N LEU A 343 -6.06 -7.76 -20.90
CA LEU A 343 -6.45 -7.52 -19.50
C LEU A 343 -5.30 -6.90 -18.70
N THR A 344 -4.09 -7.43 -18.88
CA THR A 344 -2.89 -6.90 -18.21
C THR A 344 -2.60 -5.46 -18.61
N ARG A 345 -2.72 -5.12 -19.90
CA ARG A 345 -2.56 -3.75 -20.40
C ARG A 345 -3.62 -2.81 -19.83
N ALA A 346 -4.87 -3.26 -19.77
CA ALA A 346 -5.97 -2.49 -19.20
C ALA A 346 -5.79 -2.22 -17.69
N LEU A 347 -5.34 -3.22 -16.93
CA LEU A 347 -5.01 -3.06 -15.51
C LEU A 347 -3.81 -2.11 -15.30
N LEU A 348 -2.78 -2.20 -16.13
CA LEU A 348 -1.65 -1.25 -16.07
C LEU A 348 -2.11 0.21 -16.29
N ALA A 349 -3.11 0.43 -17.14
CA ALA A 349 -3.70 1.75 -17.37
C ALA A 349 -4.48 2.30 -16.17
N CYS A 350 -4.73 1.49 -15.12
CA CYS A 350 -5.40 1.91 -13.89
C CYS A 350 -4.44 2.52 -12.85
N PHE A 351 -3.13 2.31 -12.95
CA PHE A 351 -2.15 2.87 -12.01
C PHE A 351 -2.25 4.40 -11.81
N PRO A 352 -2.52 5.23 -12.84
CA PRO A 352 -2.74 6.65 -12.66
C PRO A 352 -3.85 7.03 -11.68
N ALA A 353 -4.85 6.18 -11.48
CA ALA A 353 -5.96 6.39 -10.56
C ALA A 353 -5.71 5.80 -9.16
N THR A 354 -4.56 5.15 -8.92
CA THR A 354 -4.22 4.55 -7.62
C THR A 354 -3.68 5.58 -6.62
N ASN A 355 -3.89 5.30 -5.34
CA ASN A 355 -3.32 6.05 -4.22
C ASN A 355 -2.01 5.42 -3.74
N ASP A 356 -1.07 6.26 -3.29
CA ASP A 356 0.20 5.93 -2.61
C ASP A 356 1.19 5.04 -3.39
N GLU A 357 2.49 5.33 -3.30
CA GLU A 357 3.61 4.52 -3.84
C GLU A 357 3.48 4.03 -5.31
N ARG A 358 2.60 4.65 -6.12
CA ARG A 358 2.26 4.25 -7.49
C ARG A 358 3.46 3.82 -8.34
N ARG A 359 4.47 4.70 -8.44
CA ARG A 359 5.63 4.48 -9.32
C ARG A 359 6.41 3.22 -8.95
N ARG A 360 6.49 2.91 -7.64
CA ARG A 360 7.18 1.72 -7.14
C ARG A 360 6.44 0.45 -7.56
N HIS A 361 5.17 0.33 -7.23
CA HIS A 361 4.38 -0.85 -7.55
C HIS A 361 4.18 -1.06 -9.05
N GLU A 362 3.97 0.02 -9.81
CA GLU A 362 3.91 -0.04 -11.28
C GLU A 362 5.24 -0.55 -11.87
N GLY A 363 6.37 -0.04 -11.39
CA GLY A 363 7.70 -0.51 -11.79
C GLY A 363 7.96 -1.97 -11.45
N ASN A 364 7.55 -2.41 -10.25
CA ASN A 364 7.70 -3.79 -9.79
C ASN A 364 6.90 -4.77 -10.63
N VAL A 365 5.63 -4.48 -10.90
CA VAL A 365 4.79 -5.33 -11.75
C VAL A 365 5.32 -5.41 -13.17
N ARG A 366 5.78 -4.28 -13.74
CA ARG A 366 6.38 -4.30 -15.09
C ARG A 366 7.63 -5.16 -15.15
N ALA A 367 8.46 -5.16 -14.10
CA ALA A 367 9.59 -6.07 -13.98
C ALA A 367 9.14 -7.55 -13.91
N LEU A 368 8.07 -7.84 -13.15
CA LEU A 368 7.49 -9.20 -13.10
C LEU A 368 7.02 -9.66 -14.49
N LEU A 369 6.32 -8.80 -15.22
CA LEU A 369 5.80 -9.11 -16.56
C LEU A 369 6.92 -9.32 -17.58
N ARG A 370 8.01 -8.53 -17.52
CA ARG A 370 9.18 -8.77 -18.38
C ARG A 370 9.85 -10.12 -18.08
N LEU A 371 9.96 -10.48 -16.81
CA LEU A 371 10.52 -11.77 -16.41
C LEU A 371 9.60 -12.95 -16.82
N ASP A 372 8.29 -12.75 -16.74
CA ASP A 372 7.29 -13.70 -17.22
C ASP A 372 7.36 -13.88 -18.74
N ASP A 373 7.46 -12.79 -19.49
CA ASP A 373 7.62 -12.77 -20.94
C ASP A 373 8.90 -13.49 -21.36
N LEU A 374 10.02 -13.22 -20.69
CA LEU A 374 11.27 -13.94 -20.90
C LEU A 374 11.08 -15.45 -20.74
N ALA A 375 10.49 -15.87 -19.61
CA ALA A 375 10.27 -17.28 -19.32
C ALA A 375 9.39 -17.96 -20.40
N ARG A 376 8.37 -17.27 -20.94
CA ARG A 376 7.55 -17.80 -22.03
C ARG A 376 8.32 -17.99 -23.33
N HIS A 377 9.22 -17.06 -23.67
CA HIS A 377 10.03 -17.18 -24.87
C HIS A 377 11.04 -18.33 -24.72
N LEU A 378 11.64 -18.50 -23.54
CA LEU A 378 12.54 -19.61 -23.25
C LEU A 378 11.86 -20.98 -23.33
N ASP A 379 10.56 -21.10 -23.05
CA ASP A 379 9.81 -22.36 -23.23
C ASP A 379 9.61 -22.74 -24.71
N ARG A 380 9.70 -21.77 -25.62
CA ARG A 380 9.46 -21.98 -27.06
C ARG A 380 10.72 -22.28 -27.85
N ILE A 381 11.88 -21.96 -27.29
CA ILE A 381 13.18 -22.17 -27.92
C ILE A 381 13.75 -23.48 -27.38
N ASP A 382 13.94 -24.47 -28.24
CA ASP A 382 14.71 -25.65 -27.87
C ASP A 382 16.20 -25.28 -27.89
N PRO A 383 16.89 -25.23 -26.73
CA PRO A 383 18.29 -24.85 -26.66
C PRO A 383 19.22 -25.81 -27.41
N ALA A 384 18.79 -27.05 -27.69
CA ALA A 384 19.56 -28.01 -28.48
C ALA A 384 19.42 -27.77 -30.00
N ALA A 385 18.27 -27.29 -30.44
CA ALA A 385 17.99 -27.01 -31.85
C ALA A 385 18.43 -25.60 -32.27
N GLU A 386 18.27 -24.60 -31.38
CA GLU A 386 18.50 -23.18 -31.67
C GLU A 386 19.37 -22.49 -30.59
N PRO A 387 20.64 -22.92 -30.41
CA PRO A 387 21.47 -22.44 -29.31
C PRO A 387 21.86 -20.96 -29.45
N GLU A 388 22.06 -20.44 -30.66
CA GLU A 388 22.40 -19.02 -30.89
C GLU A 388 21.24 -18.10 -30.53
N THR A 389 20.02 -18.45 -30.95
CA THR A 389 18.79 -17.73 -30.59
C THR A 389 18.59 -17.72 -29.08
N PHE A 390 18.80 -18.87 -28.43
CA PHE A 390 18.68 -19.01 -26.98
C PHE A 390 19.68 -18.10 -26.23
N VAL A 391 20.94 -18.09 -26.66
CA VAL A 391 22.01 -17.25 -26.07
C VAL A 391 21.70 -15.77 -26.26
N SER A 392 21.34 -15.35 -27.47
CA SER A 392 20.99 -13.94 -27.77
C SER A 392 19.87 -13.45 -26.86
N TYR A 393 18.80 -14.24 -26.73
CA TYR A 393 17.63 -13.84 -25.96
C TYR A 393 17.92 -13.64 -24.45
N ILE A 394 18.85 -14.42 -23.90
CA ILE A 394 19.31 -14.25 -22.51
C ILE A 394 20.28 -13.08 -22.38
N ALA A 395 21.12 -12.82 -23.38
CA ALA A 395 22.01 -11.67 -23.40
C ALA A 395 21.22 -10.35 -23.49
N ASP A 396 20.17 -10.33 -24.32
CA ASP A 396 19.28 -9.18 -24.54
C ASP A 396 18.44 -8.82 -23.30
N TYR A 397 18.35 -9.71 -22.31
CA TYR A 397 17.72 -9.44 -21.02
C TYR A 397 18.65 -8.65 -20.07
N GLU A 398 19.19 -7.53 -20.56
CA GLU A 398 20.23 -6.71 -19.91
C GLU A 398 19.79 -6.06 -18.59
N GLN A 399 18.47 -5.90 -18.35
CA GLN A 399 17.90 -5.33 -17.11
C GLN A 399 17.67 -6.36 -15.99
N ALA A 400 18.22 -7.57 -16.12
CA ALA A 400 17.96 -8.69 -15.21
C ALA A 400 18.05 -8.28 -13.74
N SER A 401 19.07 -7.56 -13.32
CA SER A 401 19.29 -7.32 -11.90
C SER A 401 18.34 -6.33 -11.25
N GLY A 402 18.00 -5.25 -11.95
CA GLY A 402 16.95 -4.34 -11.49
C GLY A 402 15.61 -5.07 -11.38
N ASP A 403 15.29 -5.93 -12.35
CA ASP A 403 14.02 -6.65 -12.38
C ASP A 403 13.94 -7.77 -11.33
N LEU A 404 15.02 -8.52 -11.11
CA LEU A 404 15.09 -9.55 -10.07
C LEU A 404 15.00 -8.96 -8.64
N LEU A 405 15.47 -7.72 -8.45
CA LEU A 405 15.32 -6.97 -7.19
C LEU A 405 13.91 -6.40 -7.03
N ARG A 406 13.34 -5.79 -8.07
CA ARG A 406 11.98 -5.24 -8.06
C ARG A 406 10.89 -6.29 -7.85
N THR A 407 11.13 -7.51 -8.30
CA THR A 407 10.16 -8.61 -8.19
C THR A 407 10.14 -9.30 -6.82
N THR A 408 10.96 -8.85 -5.85
CA THR A 408 11.09 -9.45 -4.51
C THR A 408 9.79 -9.58 -3.73
N GLU A 409 8.80 -8.71 -3.97
CA GLU A 409 7.51 -8.73 -3.29
C GLU A 409 6.55 -9.83 -3.77
N PHE A 410 6.74 -10.39 -4.98
CA PHE A 410 5.80 -11.34 -5.61
C PHE A 410 6.01 -12.82 -5.23
N GLY A 411 6.71 -13.08 -4.13
CA GLY A 411 6.80 -14.40 -3.49
C GLY A 411 7.13 -15.56 -4.44
N SER A 412 6.27 -16.58 -4.47
CA SER A 412 6.52 -17.83 -5.19
C SER A 412 6.51 -17.70 -6.72
N VAL A 413 5.73 -16.74 -7.25
CA VAL A 413 5.70 -16.47 -8.70
C VAL A 413 7.08 -15.98 -9.13
N ARG A 414 7.62 -15.03 -8.38
CA ARG A 414 8.99 -14.56 -8.56
C ARG A 414 9.98 -15.71 -8.43
N ASP A 415 9.91 -16.50 -7.36
CA ASP A 415 10.90 -17.55 -7.13
C ASP A 415 10.98 -18.55 -8.30
N ILE A 416 9.84 -18.94 -8.87
CA ILE A 416 9.80 -19.81 -10.04
C ILE A 416 10.40 -19.13 -11.26
N LEU A 417 9.98 -17.90 -11.57
CA LEU A 417 10.49 -17.16 -12.73
C LEU A 417 12.01 -16.87 -12.63
N VAL A 418 12.49 -16.50 -11.45
CA VAL A 418 13.92 -16.34 -11.15
C VAL A 418 14.67 -17.64 -11.35
N ALA A 419 14.15 -18.75 -10.81
CA ALA A 419 14.80 -20.05 -10.99
C ALA A 419 14.91 -20.45 -12.45
N ARG A 420 13.86 -20.21 -13.25
CA ARG A 420 13.87 -20.44 -14.71
C ARG A 420 14.93 -19.59 -15.42
N TYR A 421 15.02 -18.30 -15.09
CA TYR A 421 16.08 -17.42 -15.61
C TYR A 421 17.48 -17.92 -15.23
N LEU A 422 17.71 -18.28 -13.97
CA LEU A 422 19.01 -18.76 -13.48
C LEU A 422 19.42 -20.07 -14.18
N THR A 423 18.47 -21.01 -14.38
CA THR A 423 18.71 -22.24 -15.14
C THR A 423 19.08 -21.93 -16.59
N ALA A 424 18.38 -21.01 -17.24
CA ALA A 424 18.67 -20.63 -18.62
C ALA A 424 20.04 -19.94 -18.73
N LYS A 425 20.36 -19.01 -17.81
CA LYS A 425 21.67 -18.35 -17.75
C LYS A 425 22.81 -19.35 -17.53
N ALA A 426 22.63 -20.31 -16.61
CA ALA A 426 23.61 -21.38 -16.40
C ALA A 426 23.88 -22.18 -17.69
N ARG A 427 22.83 -22.52 -18.45
CA ARG A 427 22.95 -23.22 -19.74
C ARG A 427 23.69 -22.37 -20.79
N THR A 428 23.39 -21.08 -20.91
CA THR A 428 24.10 -20.20 -21.86
C THR A 428 25.60 -20.14 -21.58
N LEU A 429 25.99 -20.12 -20.29
CA LEU A 429 27.39 -20.09 -19.90
C LEU A 429 28.09 -21.42 -20.18
N ALA A 430 27.42 -22.55 -19.96
CA ALA A 430 27.95 -23.87 -20.32
C ALA A 430 28.15 -24.01 -21.84
N LEU A 431 27.19 -23.57 -22.67
CA LEU A 431 27.33 -23.58 -24.14
C LEU A 431 28.51 -22.72 -24.61
N HIS A 432 28.74 -21.56 -23.97
CA HIS A 432 29.90 -20.71 -24.27
C HIS A 432 31.24 -21.33 -23.85
N GLU A 433 31.29 -22.12 -22.78
CA GLU A 433 32.48 -22.88 -22.38
C GLU A 433 32.80 -23.98 -23.42
N GLU A 434 31.78 -24.70 -23.90
CA GLU A 434 31.93 -25.71 -24.95
C GLU A 434 32.45 -25.09 -26.26
N TRP A 435 31.93 -23.94 -26.68
CA TRP A 435 32.39 -23.24 -27.89
C TRP A 435 33.84 -22.73 -27.81
N ARG A 436 34.34 -22.43 -26.60
CA ARG A 436 35.73 -21.98 -26.37
C ARG A 436 36.77 -23.09 -26.37
N THR A 437 36.35 -24.36 -26.30
CA THR A 437 37.29 -25.50 -26.41
C THR A 437 37.81 -25.74 -27.83
N SER A 438 37.39 -24.94 -28.82
CA SER A 438 38.08 -24.82 -30.11
C SER A 438 39.30 -23.88 -30.02
N PRO A 439 40.51 -24.30 -30.44
CA PRO A 439 41.72 -23.54 -30.18
C PRO A 439 41.78 -22.30 -31.09
N SER A 440 41.45 -21.13 -30.54
CA SER A 440 41.83 -19.84 -31.13
C SER A 440 42.86 -19.16 -30.22
N PRO A 441 44.14 -19.06 -30.63
CA PRO A 441 45.18 -18.47 -29.82
C PRO A 441 45.26 -16.96 -30.11
N ALA A 442 44.35 -16.16 -29.54
CA ALA A 442 44.57 -14.73 -29.30
C ALA A 442 43.30 -14.09 -28.71
N GLN A 443 43.25 -13.95 -27.38
CA GLN A 443 42.72 -12.77 -26.65
C GLN A 443 42.71 -13.09 -25.15
N ALA A 444 43.89 -13.04 -24.54
CA ALA A 444 44.03 -12.96 -23.09
C ALA A 444 43.97 -11.47 -22.71
N GLY A 445 42.76 -10.97 -22.47
CA GLY A 445 42.51 -9.61 -21.98
C GLY A 445 41.07 -9.49 -21.46
N GLY A 446 40.93 -9.33 -20.14
CA GLY A 446 39.69 -8.94 -19.46
C GLY A 446 38.87 -10.08 -18.84
N SER A 447 39.18 -10.47 -17.59
CA SER A 447 38.34 -11.39 -16.80
C SER A 447 37.42 -10.60 -15.88
N LEU A 448 36.15 -10.49 -16.27
CA LEU A 448 35.03 -10.11 -15.40
C LEU A 448 34.71 -11.26 -14.44
N VAL A 449 34.17 -10.97 -13.25
CA VAL A 449 33.64 -11.97 -12.30
C VAL A 449 32.46 -12.69 -12.97
N ARG A 450 32.73 -13.77 -13.69
CA ARG A 450 31.68 -14.53 -14.37
C ARG A 450 30.99 -15.45 -13.36
N PRO A 451 29.64 -15.46 -13.32
CA PRO A 451 28.92 -16.36 -12.44
C PRO A 451 29.15 -17.80 -12.89
N ASN A 452 29.57 -18.67 -11.97
CA ASN A 452 29.80 -20.08 -12.27
C ASN A 452 28.44 -20.78 -12.57
N PRO A 453 28.31 -21.51 -13.70
CA PRO A 453 27.08 -22.23 -14.06
C PRO A 453 26.54 -23.15 -12.96
N ALA A 454 27.42 -23.81 -12.21
CA ALA A 454 27.06 -24.69 -11.09
C ALA A 454 26.46 -23.90 -9.92
N VAL A 455 26.98 -22.70 -9.65
CA VAL A 455 26.45 -21.80 -8.59
C VAL A 455 25.07 -21.29 -8.98
N LEU A 456 24.86 -20.90 -10.24
CA LEU A 456 23.55 -20.47 -10.75
C LEU A 456 22.52 -21.60 -10.71
N THR A 457 22.91 -22.81 -11.09
CA THR A 457 22.05 -24.00 -11.00
C THR A 457 21.69 -24.31 -9.55
N GLN A 458 22.66 -24.24 -8.63
CA GLN A 458 22.40 -24.42 -7.20
C GLN A 458 21.46 -23.34 -6.65
N ALA A 459 21.59 -22.09 -7.10
CA ALA A 459 20.68 -21.01 -6.74
C ALA A 459 19.26 -21.26 -7.26
N ALA A 460 19.10 -21.69 -8.51
CA ALA A 460 17.81 -22.07 -9.08
C ALA A 460 17.12 -23.17 -8.24
N ILE A 461 17.88 -24.20 -7.83
CA ILE A 461 17.39 -25.26 -6.91
C ILE A 461 16.89 -24.66 -5.59
N GLN A 462 17.60 -23.69 -5.00
CA GLN A 462 17.18 -23.04 -3.75
C GLN A 462 15.88 -22.23 -3.93
N PHE A 463 15.71 -21.55 -5.06
CA PHE A 463 14.48 -20.83 -5.37
C PHE A 463 13.29 -21.78 -5.57
N TYR A 464 13.46 -22.87 -6.32
CA TYR A 464 12.42 -23.90 -6.45
C TYR A 464 12.10 -24.58 -5.11
N ASP A 465 13.11 -24.90 -4.30
CA ASP A 465 12.92 -25.46 -2.96
C ASP A 465 12.14 -24.50 -2.05
N HIS A 466 12.45 -23.20 -2.13
CA HIS A 466 11.73 -22.18 -1.39
C HIS A 466 10.26 -22.12 -1.84
N ALA A 467 10.01 -21.99 -3.14
CA ALA A 467 8.66 -21.99 -3.71
C ALA A 467 7.88 -23.27 -3.31
N ALA A 468 8.50 -24.44 -3.40
CA ALA A 468 7.90 -25.70 -3.00
C ALA A 468 7.62 -25.79 -1.49
N LYS A 469 8.35 -25.07 -0.64
CA LYS A 469 8.17 -25.08 0.83
C LYS A 469 7.12 -24.09 1.31
N VAL A 470 7.21 -22.83 0.88
CA VAL A 470 6.47 -21.71 1.48
C VAL A 470 5.12 -21.42 0.82
N THR A 471 4.88 -21.95 -0.38
CA THR A 471 3.66 -21.68 -1.13
C THR A 471 2.48 -22.49 -0.59
N SER A 472 1.28 -21.89 -0.67
CA SER A 472 0.00 -22.55 -0.41
C SER A 472 -0.11 -23.88 -1.14
N ARG A 473 -0.88 -24.82 -0.57
CA ARG A 473 -1.20 -26.11 -1.23
C ARG A 473 -2.43 -26.04 -2.12
N ARG A 474 -3.10 -24.89 -2.22
CA ARG A 474 -4.41 -24.73 -2.85
C ARG A 474 -4.35 -23.85 -4.09
N GLY A 475 -5.26 -24.10 -5.03
CA GLY A 475 -5.42 -23.32 -6.25
C GLY A 475 -4.16 -23.23 -7.10
N SER A 476 -4.03 -22.13 -7.83
CA SER A 476 -2.88 -21.83 -8.68
C SER A 476 -1.54 -21.93 -7.93
N ALA A 477 -1.52 -21.51 -6.67
CA ALA A 477 -0.35 -21.58 -5.81
C ALA A 477 0.08 -23.03 -5.51
N GLY A 478 -0.88 -23.93 -5.26
CA GLY A 478 -0.64 -25.36 -5.09
C GLY A 478 -0.07 -26.02 -6.34
N VAL A 479 -0.64 -25.71 -7.51
CA VAL A 479 -0.13 -26.21 -8.79
C VAL A 479 1.32 -25.77 -9.02
N LEU A 480 1.62 -24.50 -8.76
CA LEU A 480 2.99 -23.96 -8.88
C LEU A 480 3.95 -24.56 -7.86
N ARG A 481 3.48 -24.85 -6.64
CA ARG A 481 4.26 -25.56 -5.61
C ARG A 481 4.70 -26.94 -6.11
N ASP A 482 3.80 -27.69 -6.72
CA ASP A 482 4.09 -29.04 -7.24
C ASP A 482 4.97 -28.99 -8.49
N ARG A 483 4.79 -27.98 -9.35
CA ARG A 483 5.71 -27.71 -10.47
C ARG A 483 7.12 -27.36 -9.97
N ALA A 484 7.24 -26.50 -8.96
CA ALA A 484 8.54 -26.15 -8.38
C ALA A 484 9.22 -27.37 -7.75
N ALA A 485 8.48 -28.24 -7.07
CA ALA A 485 9.02 -29.48 -6.51
C ALA A 485 9.55 -30.44 -7.61
N ARG A 486 8.83 -30.57 -8.73
CA ARG A 486 9.28 -31.36 -9.89
C ARG A 486 10.50 -30.76 -10.56
N ALA A 487 10.48 -29.47 -10.88
CA ALA A 487 11.60 -28.77 -11.52
C ALA A 487 12.88 -28.83 -10.65
N ARG A 488 12.72 -28.75 -9.31
CA ARG A 488 13.82 -29.00 -8.38
C ARG A 488 14.40 -30.40 -8.54
N ALA A 489 13.56 -31.43 -8.50
CA ALA A 489 14.01 -32.82 -8.59
C ALA A 489 14.70 -33.11 -9.93
N GLU A 490 14.17 -32.59 -11.03
CA GLU A 490 14.77 -32.69 -12.37
C GLU A 490 16.16 -32.02 -12.41
N LEU A 491 16.28 -30.81 -11.85
CA LEU A 491 17.57 -30.12 -11.78
C LEU A 491 18.58 -30.86 -10.91
N GLU A 492 18.16 -31.39 -9.75
CA GLU A 492 19.02 -32.20 -8.88
C GLU A 492 19.51 -33.48 -9.58
N GLN A 493 18.70 -34.10 -10.44
CA GLN A 493 19.07 -35.29 -11.23
C GLN A 493 20.01 -34.96 -12.40
N SER A 494 19.85 -33.79 -13.02
CA SER A 494 20.70 -33.32 -14.12
C SER A 494 22.10 -32.88 -13.70
N LYS A 495 22.39 -32.84 -12.40
CA LYS A 495 23.69 -32.41 -11.88
C LYS A 495 24.74 -33.47 -12.22
N PRO A 496 25.78 -33.17 -13.01
CA PRO A 496 26.90 -34.09 -13.12
C PRO A 496 27.51 -34.25 -11.72
N LEU A 497 27.61 -35.49 -11.25
CA LEU A 497 28.38 -35.86 -10.06
C LEU A 497 29.86 -35.58 -10.35
N GLY A 498 30.29 -34.32 -10.21
CA GLY A 498 31.62 -33.86 -10.62
C GLY A 498 32.14 -32.74 -9.72
N ASP A 499 33.05 -33.15 -8.85
CA ASP A 499 34.04 -32.45 -8.03
C ASP A 499 33.66 -31.19 -7.23
N ASN A 500 33.94 -31.25 -5.92
CA ASN A 500 33.96 -30.09 -5.03
C ASN A 500 35.19 -29.24 -5.37
N GLY A 501 35.15 -28.52 -6.49
CA GLY A 501 36.10 -27.44 -6.76
C GLY A 501 35.96 -26.38 -5.67
N SER A 502 37.04 -26.20 -4.91
CA SER A 502 37.20 -25.12 -3.93
C SER A 502 36.82 -23.77 -4.56
N PRO A 503 36.19 -22.83 -3.81
CA PRO A 503 35.99 -21.49 -4.32
C PRO A 503 37.36 -20.83 -4.47
N ASP A 504 37.88 -20.73 -5.70
CA ASP A 504 39.06 -19.93 -5.97
C ASP A 504 38.68 -18.45 -5.90
N ASP A 505 39.42 -17.70 -5.08
CA ASP A 505 39.33 -16.27 -4.89
C ASP A 505 39.72 -15.55 -6.20
N ALA A 506 38.76 -14.94 -6.87
CA ALA A 506 39.01 -14.09 -8.04
C ALA A 506 39.33 -12.64 -7.60
N GLU A 507 40.56 -12.20 -7.82
CA GLU A 507 41.00 -10.80 -7.70
C GLU A 507 40.35 -9.90 -8.77
N VAL A 508 40.06 -8.66 -8.38
CA VAL A 508 39.29 -7.65 -9.14
C VAL A 508 40.23 -6.64 -9.79
N ALA A 509 40.07 -6.38 -11.09
CA ALA A 509 40.68 -5.25 -11.80
C ALA A 509 39.76 -4.70 -12.92
N ASP A 510 40.00 -3.43 -13.29
CA ASP A 510 39.04 -2.42 -13.74
C ASP A 510 38.87 -2.30 -15.28
N GLY A 511 37.65 -1.98 -15.74
CA GLY A 511 37.26 -1.71 -17.13
C GLY A 511 35.88 -1.05 -17.19
N ALA A 512 35.68 0.00 -17.98
CA ALA A 512 35.04 1.21 -17.42
C ALA A 512 33.53 1.47 -17.63
N PHE A 513 32.74 0.79 -18.49
CA PHE A 513 31.29 1.10 -18.57
C PHE A 513 30.33 -0.07 -18.95
N GLU A 514 30.56 -0.81 -20.04
CA GLU A 514 29.74 -2.01 -20.36
C GLU A 514 30.02 -3.15 -19.37
N THR A 515 31.30 -3.27 -19.00
CA THR A 515 31.84 -4.07 -17.90
C THR A 515 31.18 -3.76 -16.55
N ILE A 516 30.70 -2.52 -16.32
CA ILE A 516 30.03 -2.14 -15.07
C ILE A 516 28.59 -2.67 -15.03
N LEU A 517 27.84 -2.63 -16.14
CA LEU A 517 26.49 -3.21 -16.19
C LEU A 517 26.54 -4.73 -16.03
N GLU A 518 27.48 -5.39 -16.70
CA GLU A 518 27.72 -6.83 -16.53
C GLU A 518 28.16 -7.14 -15.10
N ALA A 519 29.09 -6.38 -14.51
CA ALA A 519 29.53 -6.58 -13.13
C ALA A 519 28.43 -6.29 -12.08
N ILE A 520 27.60 -5.27 -12.28
CA ILE A 520 26.42 -5.01 -11.43
C ILE A 520 25.42 -6.15 -11.60
N ASN A 521 25.24 -6.63 -12.83
CA ASN A 521 24.34 -7.74 -13.09
C ASN A 521 24.81 -9.00 -12.38
N ASP A 522 26.09 -9.31 -12.50
CA ASP A 522 26.73 -10.45 -11.88
C ASP A 522 26.79 -10.31 -10.36
N LEU A 523 27.06 -9.12 -9.81
CA LEU A 523 27.01 -8.85 -8.37
C LEU A 523 25.61 -9.03 -7.82
N VAL A 524 24.58 -8.48 -8.46
CA VAL A 524 23.20 -8.66 -8.03
C VAL A 524 22.76 -10.11 -8.20
N LEU A 525 23.16 -10.82 -9.26
CA LEU A 525 22.95 -12.26 -9.42
C LEU A 525 23.63 -13.08 -8.32
N ILE A 526 24.89 -12.78 -7.98
CA ILE A 526 25.65 -13.38 -6.87
C ILE A 526 24.99 -13.07 -5.52
N THR A 527 24.35 -11.91 -5.41
CA THR A 527 23.72 -11.49 -4.16
C THR A 527 22.29 -12.06 -4.03
N ILE A 528 21.54 -12.19 -5.13
CA ILE A 528 20.21 -12.80 -5.18
C ILE A 528 20.31 -14.33 -5.08
N SER A 529 21.39 -14.94 -5.58
CA SER A 529 21.68 -16.37 -5.39
C SER A 529 22.03 -16.73 -3.94
N ARG A 530 22.36 -15.75 -3.10
CA ARG A 530 22.54 -15.92 -1.65
C ARG A 530 21.27 -15.46 -0.92
N ARG A 531 20.42 -16.43 -0.60
CA ARG A 531 19.09 -16.32 0.06
C ARG A 531 18.92 -15.12 1.04
N ASN A 532 17.88 -14.30 0.80
CA ASN A 532 17.15 -13.43 1.75
C ASN A 532 18.01 -12.67 2.80
N ARG A 533 19.06 -11.95 2.40
CA ARG A 533 19.75 -11.03 3.32
C ARG A 533 19.13 -9.64 3.41
N PHE A 534 18.47 -9.17 2.36
CA PHE A 534 17.99 -7.79 2.32
C PHE A 534 16.56 -7.64 2.83
N SER A 535 16.39 -6.71 3.75
CA SER A 535 15.12 -6.10 4.11
C SER A 535 14.58 -5.23 2.97
N ASP A 536 13.28 -4.95 2.97
CA ASP A 536 12.64 -4.06 1.98
C ASP A 536 13.29 -2.67 1.93
N THR A 537 13.87 -2.23 3.05
CA THR A 537 14.62 -0.97 3.12
C THR A 537 15.98 -1.06 2.43
N GLU A 538 16.66 -2.20 2.53
CA GLU A 538 17.92 -2.45 1.82
C GLU A 538 17.69 -2.66 0.33
N ILE A 539 16.63 -3.38 -0.06
CA ILE A 539 16.23 -3.52 -1.47
C ILE A 539 15.92 -2.16 -2.07
N ARG A 540 15.15 -1.32 -1.37
CA ARG A 540 14.86 0.04 -1.81
C ARG A 540 16.15 0.87 -1.95
N ARG A 541 17.07 0.83 -0.98
CA ARG A 541 18.35 1.55 -1.07
C ARG A 541 19.21 1.06 -2.24
N LEU A 542 19.23 -0.25 -2.49
CA LEU A 542 19.94 -0.82 -3.64
C LEU A 542 19.31 -0.34 -4.96
N LEU A 543 17.98 -0.35 -5.06
CA LEU A 543 17.27 0.20 -6.23
C LEU A 543 17.50 1.70 -6.39
N ASP A 544 17.49 2.48 -5.31
CA ASP A 544 17.78 3.92 -5.33
C ASP A 544 19.21 4.22 -5.82
N MET A 545 20.15 3.29 -5.65
CA MET A 545 21.51 3.38 -6.18
C MET A 545 21.61 2.90 -7.64
N ILE A 546 20.94 1.80 -7.97
CA ILE A 546 21.03 1.12 -9.27
C ILE A 546 20.21 1.86 -10.34
N ASP A 547 19.04 2.42 -9.99
CA ASP A 547 18.11 3.02 -10.95
C ASP A 547 18.67 4.27 -11.66
N PRO A 548 19.34 5.21 -10.96
CA PRO A 548 19.98 6.34 -11.63
C PRO A 548 21.12 5.90 -12.55
N MET A 549 21.86 4.84 -12.18
CA MET A 549 22.94 4.30 -13.00
C MET A 549 22.40 3.62 -14.26
N TYR A 550 21.38 2.76 -14.14
CA TYR A 550 20.71 2.16 -15.29
C TYR A 550 20.07 3.23 -16.18
N TYR A 551 19.38 4.20 -15.60
CA TYR A 551 18.79 5.31 -16.35
C TYR A 551 19.89 6.08 -17.09
N TYR A 552 20.97 6.49 -16.44
CA TYR A 552 22.07 7.24 -17.08
C TYR A 552 22.75 6.44 -18.21
N ILE A 553 22.99 5.15 -18.01
CA ILE A 553 23.68 4.31 -19.00
C ILE A 553 22.76 3.98 -20.20
N THR A 554 21.47 3.76 -19.97
CA THR A 554 20.51 3.42 -21.04
C THR A 554 19.92 4.63 -21.75
N SER A 555 19.75 5.77 -21.07
CA SER A 555 19.21 7.01 -21.66
C SER A 555 20.28 8.01 -22.12
N GLY A 556 21.54 7.86 -21.67
CA GLY A 556 22.70 8.63 -22.17
C GLY A 556 23.23 8.17 -23.53
N ARG A 557 22.57 7.21 -24.18
CA ARG A 557 22.86 6.73 -25.55
C ARG A 557 22.02 7.43 -26.63
N ASN A 558 21.22 8.45 -26.29
CA ASN A 558 20.48 9.30 -27.23
C ASN A 558 21.12 10.69 -27.39
#